data_AF-A0A447U340-F1
#
_entry.id   AF-A0A447U340-F1
#
_cell.length_a   1.000
_cell.length_b   1.000
_cell.length_c   1.000
_cell.angle_alpha   90.00
_cell.angle_beta   90.00
_cell.angle_gamma   90.00
#
_symmetry.space_group_name_H-M   'P 1'
#
loop_
_entity.id
_entity.type
_entity.pdbx_description
1 polymer ?
#
loop_
_entity_poly.entity_id
_entity_poly.type
_entity_poly.pdbx_seq_one_letter_code
_entity_poly.pdbx_strand_id
1 'polypeptide(L)'
;MILGGVCGVLTLIGGAGLLWRRLTNQRVRATSTTPDIIIMSILLIQCLLGLSTIPFSAQYPDGSEMMKLVGWAQSIVTFRGGSSEMLNGVAFVFRVHLVLGMTIFLLFPFTRLVHVWSAPFEYFTRRYQIVRTRR
;
A
#
# COMPACT_ATOMS: atom_id res chain seq x y z
N MET A 1 5.15 14.77 6.42
CA MET A 1 3.98 14.47 7.27
C MET A 1 2.67 14.98 6.65
N ILE A 2 2.55 16.27 6.31
CA ILE A 2 1.28 16.89 5.87
C ILE A 2 0.73 16.27 4.57
N LEU A 3 1.49 16.25 3.49
CA LEU A 3 1.01 15.75 2.19
C LEU A 3 0.62 14.25 2.25
N GLY A 4 1.49 13.43 2.85
CA GLY A 4 1.22 12.00 3.03
C GLY A 4 0.00 11.74 3.93
N GLY A 5 -0.19 12.54 4.99
CA GLY A 5 -1.37 12.46 5.85
C GLY A 5 -2.67 12.79 5.10
N VAL A 6 -2.68 13.86 4.31
CA VAL A 6 -3.84 14.24 3.49
C VAL A 6 -4.18 13.14 2.47
N CYS A 7 -3.19 12.66 1.72
CA CYS A 7 -3.39 11.56 0.77
C CYS A 7 -3.86 10.27 1.47
N GLY A 8 -3.34 9.97 2.66
CA GLY A 8 -3.75 8.83 3.46
C GLY A 8 -5.21 8.93 3.90
N VAL A 9 -5.67 10.09 4.39
CA VAL A 9 -7.07 10.31 4.78
C VAL A 9 -8.00 10.16 3.58
N LEU A 10 -7.65 10.74 2.43
CA LEU A 10 -8.44 10.59 1.20
C LEU A 10 -8.53 9.11 0.76
N THR A 11 -7.40 8.39 0.85
CA THR A 11 -7.33 6.96 0.54
C THR A 11 -8.21 6.14 1.49
N LEU A 12 -8.19 6.47 2.79
CA LEU A 12 -9.00 5.81 3.80
C LEU A 12 -10.50 6.00 3.55
N ILE A 13 -10.94 7.23 3.28
CA ILE A 13 -12.35 7.54 2.99
C ILE A 13 -12.82 6.79 1.74
N GLY A 14 -12.06 6.90 0.63
CA GLY A 14 -12.40 6.23 -0.62
C GLY A 14 -12.39 4.70 -0.49
N GLY A 15 -11.36 4.15 0.17
CA GLY A 15 -11.26 2.72 0.40
C GLY A 15 -12.35 2.19 1.32
N ALA A 16 -12.70 2.89 2.39
CA ALA A 16 -13.77 2.50 3.31
C ALA A 16 -15.13 2.49 2.59
N GLY A 17 -15.41 3.50 1.76
CA GLY A 17 -16.60 3.52 0.91
C GLY A 17 -16.67 2.36 -0.08
N LEU A 18 -15.54 2.00 -0.70
CA LEU A 18 -15.45 0.86 -1.61
C LEU A 18 -15.65 -0.49 -0.89
N LEU A 19 -15.07 -0.65 0.32
CA LEU A 19 -15.27 -1.86 1.12
C LEU A 19 -16.74 -1.95 1.59
N TRP A 20 -17.30 -0.86 2.09
CA TRP A 20 -18.71 -0.77 2.45
C TRP A 20 -19.61 -1.20 1.29
N ARG A 21 -19.38 -0.64 0.10
CA ARG A 21 -20.11 -1.01 -1.13
C ARG A 21 -19.98 -2.49 -1.44
N ARG A 22 -18.78 -3.07 -1.29
CA ARG A 22 -18.53 -4.49 -1.60
C ARG A 22 -19.27 -5.44 -0.64
N LEU A 23 -19.41 -5.05 0.63
CA LEU A 23 -20.05 -5.88 1.65
C LEU A 23 -21.58 -5.70 1.70
N THR A 24 -22.08 -4.49 1.45
CA THR A 24 -23.51 -4.16 1.61
C THR A 24 -24.32 -4.27 0.33
N ASN A 25 -23.72 -4.01 -0.84
CA ASN A 25 -24.45 -4.09 -2.11
C ASN A 25 -24.57 -5.55 -2.57
N GLN A 26 -25.80 -6.07 -2.60
CA GLN A 26 -26.10 -7.47 -2.97
C GLN A 26 -25.51 -7.87 -4.33
N ARG A 27 -25.57 -6.98 -5.35
CA ARG A 27 -25.05 -7.29 -6.70
C ARG A 27 -23.53 -7.42 -6.71
N VAL A 28 -22.84 -6.53 -5.99
CA VAL A 28 -21.37 -6.53 -5.91
C VAL A 28 -20.89 -7.70 -5.06
N ARG A 29 -21.57 -7.99 -3.95
CA ARG A 29 -21.23 -9.10 -3.07
C ARG A 29 -21.40 -10.46 -3.75
N ALA A 30 -22.47 -10.64 -4.53
CA ALA A 30 -22.74 -11.88 -5.26
C ALA A 30 -21.69 -12.21 -6.33
N THR A 31 -20.95 -11.21 -6.83
CA THR A 31 -19.94 -11.34 -7.88
C THR A 31 -18.51 -11.14 -7.38
N SER A 32 -18.33 -10.83 -6.08
CA SER A 32 -17.00 -10.61 -5.49
C SER A 32 -16.37 -11.92 -5.06
N THR A 33 -15.06 -12.03 -5.24
CA THR A 33 -14.29 -13.17 -4.72
C THR A 33 -13.80 -12.87 -3.29
N THR A 34 -13.57 -13.93 -2.50
CA THR A 34 -13.02 -13.78 -1.14
C THR A 34 -11.67 -13.03 -1.12
N PRO A 35 -10.72 -13.29 -2.04
CA PRO A 35 -9.48 -12.51 -2.13
C PRO A 35 -9.70 -11.01 -2.36
N ASP A 36 -10.74 -10.61 -3.11
CA ASP A 36 -11.07 -9.19 -3.33
C ASP A 36 -11.45 -8.47 -2.03
N ILE A 37 -12.17 -9.15 -1.14
CA ILE A 37 -12.58 -8.59 0.15
C ILE A 37 -11.38 -8.55 1.09
N ILE A 38 -10.61 -9.65 1.17
CA ILE A 38 -9.45 -9.75 2.05
C ILE A 38 -8.42 -8.67 1.72
N ILE A 39 -8.03 -8.53 0.44
CA ILE A 39 -6.99 -7.56 0.06
C ILE A 39 -7.45 -6.13 0.29
N MET A 40 -8.73 -5.83 0.04
CA MET A 40 -9.30 -4.51 0.30
C MET A 40 -9.28 -4.17 1.79
N SER A 41 -9.63 -5.12 2.65
CA SER A 41 -9.57 -4.97 4.11
C SER A 41 -8.14 -4.78 4.60
N ILE A 42 -7.19 -5.58 4.09
CA ILE A 42 -5.76 -5.44 4.44
C ILE A 42 -5.21 -4.07 4.05
N LEU A 43 -5.55 -3.57 2.85
CA LEU A 43 -5.14 -2.23 2.42
C LEU A 43 -5.68 -1.13 3.32
N LEU A 44 -6.93 -1.27 3.78
CA LEU A 44 -7.52 -0.30 4.72
C LEU A 44 -6.84 -0.34 6.09
N ILE A 45 -6.56 -1.53 6.61
CA ILE A 45 -5.81 -1.70 7.86
C ILE A 45 -4.40 -1.10 7.70
N GLN A 46 -3.73 -1.35 6.58
CA GLN A 46 -2.40 -0.79 6.30
C GLN A 46 -2.45 0.75 6.23
N CYS A 47 -3.47 1.32 5.60
CA CYS A 47 -3.67 2.76 5.53
C CYS A 47 -3.94 3.37 6.92
N LEU A 48 -4.78 2.73 7.74
CA LEU A 48 -5.02 3.12 9.12
C LEU A 48 -3.75 3.08 9.96
N LEU A 49 -2.94 2.02 9.83
CA LEU A 49 -1.65 1.90 10.49
C LEU A 49 -0.69 3.00 10.03
N GLY A 50 -0.65 3.30 8.72
CA GLY A 50 0.20 4.38 8.21
C GLY A 50 -0.20 5.74 8.78
N LEU A 51 -1.50 6.03 8.86
CA LEU A 51 -1.98 7.27 9.47
C LEU A 51 -1.70 7.32 10.98
N SER A 52 -1.83 6.19 11.68
CA SER A 52 -1.55 6.12 13.12
C SER A 52 -0.07 6.26 13.47
N THR A 53 0.85 6.09 12.51
CA THR A 53 2.27 6.41 12.71
C THR A 53 2.58 7.90 12.77
N ILE A 54 1.71 8.77 12.22
CA ILE A 54 1.98 10.22 12.12
C ILE A 54 2.20 10.87 13.50
N PRO A 55 1.35 10.62 14.52
CA PRO A 55 1.59 11.12 15.88
C PRO A 55 2.91 10.64 16.49
N PHE A 56 3.34 9.40 16.20
CA PHE A 56 4.62 8.88 16.69
C PHE A 56 5.81 9.55 16.00
N SER A 57 5.73 9.76 14.68
CA SER A 57 6.75 10.53 13.97
C SER A 57 6.81 11.99 14.43
N ALA A 58 5.69 12.58 14.84
CA ALA A 58 5.64 13.95 15.33
C ALA A 58 6.40 14.16 16.66
N GLN A 59 6.64 13.09 17.43
CA GLN A 59 7.48 13.14 18.64
C GLN A 59 8.97 13.29 18.33
N TYR A 60 9.39 12.97 17.10
CA TYR A 60 10.77 13.02 16.62
C TYR A 60 10.87 13.93 15.38
N PRO A 61 10.68 15.25 15.54
CA PRO A 61 10.68 16.20 14.43
C PRO A 61 12.05 16.34 13.75
N ASP A 62 13.12 15.89 14.40
CA ASP A 62 14.47 15.73 13.85
C ASP A 62 14.56 14.63 12.78
N GLY A 63 13.54 13.77 12.65
CA GLY A 63 13.47 12.74 11.63
C GLY A 63 14.31 11.50 11.93
N SER A 64 14.80 11.34 13.17
CA SER A 64 15.59 10.18 13.58
C SER A 64 14.86 8.85 13.37
N GLU A 65 13.56 8.78 13.66
CA GLU A 65 12.73 7.59 13.36
C GLU A 65 12.63 7.33 11.84
N MET A 66 12.52 8.37 11.02
CA MET A 66 12.50 8.22 9.56
C MET A 66 13.84 7.67 9.04
N MET A 67 14.97 8.09 9.59
CA MET A 67 16.29 7.60 9.19
C MET A 67 16.48 6.11 9.48
N LYS A 68 15.95 5.62 10.61
CA LYS A 68 15.94 4.19 10.93
C LYS A 68 15.16 3.38 9.89
N LEU A 69 13.95 3.85 9.54
CA LEU A 69 13.08 3.18 8.55
C LEU A 69 13.68 3.19 7.14
N VAL A 70 14.25 4.32 6.72
CA VAL A 70 14.91 4.45 5.42
C VAL A 70 16.15 3.58 5.34
N GLY A 71 16.99 3.57 6.38
CA GLY A 71 18.18 2.72 6.44
C GLY A 71 17.83 1.23 6.35
N TRP A 72 16.80 0.79 7.06
CA TRP A 72 16.27 -0.57 6.96
C TRP A 72 15.81 -0.90 5.53
N ALA A 73 15.01 -0.02 4.92
CA ALA A 73 14.49 -0.23 3.57
C ALA A 73 15.61 -0.29 2.53
N GLN A 74 16.58 0.62 2.61
CA GLN A 74 17.77 0.64 1.75
C GLN A 74 18.59 -0.64 1.89
N SER A 75 18.81 -1.11 3.11
CA SER A 75 19.60 -2.32 3.36
C SER A 75 18.94 -3.55 2.77
N ILE A 76 17.61 -3.67 2.85
CA ILE A 76 16.87 -4.77 2.22
C ILE A 76 17.02 -4.74 0.70
N VAL A 77 16.75 -3.60 0.05
CA VAL A 77 16.79 -3.51 -1.42
C VAL A 77 18.21 -3.59 -2.00
N THR A 78 19.23 -3.29 -1.19
CA THR A 78 20.66 -3.44 -1.56
C THR A 78 21.29 -4.72 -1.04
N PHE A 79 20.49 -5.65 -0.49
CA PHE A 79 20.93 -6.95 0.02
C PHE A 79 22.07 -6.87 1.07
N ARG A 80 22.05 -5.83 1.91
CA ARG A 80 22.98 -5.66 3.04
C ARG A 80 22.41 -6.34 4.29
N GLY A 81 23.22 -7.20 4.92
CA GLY A 81 22.88 -7.84 6.20
C GLY A 81 22.79 -6.84 7.36
N GLY A 82 22.19 -7.26 8.48
CA GLY A 82 22.06 -6.42 9.69
C GLY A 82 20.94 -5.37 9.65
N SER A 83 20.06 -5.40 8.64
CA SER A 83 18.99 -4.40 8.48
C SER A 83 18.03 -4.34 9.68
N SER A 84 17.79 -5.45 10.37
CA SER A 84 16.93 -5.50 11.56
C SER A 84 17.46 -4.66 12.73
N GLU A 85 18.77 -4.53 12.87
CA GLU A 85 19.40 -3.74 13.95
C GLU A 85 19.09 -2.24 13.80
N MET A 86 18.86 -1.78 12.57
CA MET A 86 18.47 -0.39 12.29
C MET A 86 17.08 -0.04 12.85
N LEU A 87 16.24 -1.04 13.14
CA LEU A 87 14.91 -0.87 13.73
C LEU A 87 14.90 -0.93 15.28
N ASN A 88 16.09 -0.92 15.91
CA ASN A 88 16.20 -0.87 17.36
C ASN A 88 15.63 0.45 17.92
N GLY A 89 14.77 0.34 18.92
CA GLY A 89 14.11 1.48 19.56
C GLY A 89 12.97 2.13 18.76
N VAL A 90 12.65 1.63 17.56
CA VAL A 90 11.51 2.12 16.75
C VAL A 90 10.18 1.71 17.40
N ALA A 91 9.20 2.62 17.40
CA ALA A 91 7.87 2.34 17.95
C ALA A 91 7.19 1.13 17.29
N PHE A 92 6.46 0.34 18.08
CA PHE A 92 5.87 -0.92 17.63
C PHE A 92 4.95 -0.77 16.41
N VAL A 93 4.23 0.35 16.32
CA VAL A 93 3.33 0.66 15.19
C VAL A 93 4.04 0.62 13.83
N PHE A 94 5.28 1.09 13.75
CA PHE A 94 6.05 1.03 12.51
C PHE A 94 6.40 -0.40 12.15
N ARG A 95 6.74 -1.25 13.12
CA ARG A 95 7.05 -2.66 12.88
C ARG A 95 5.85 -3.40 12.29
N VAL A 96 4.66 -3.18 12.86
CA VAL A 96 3.42 -3.76 12.33
C VAL A 96 3.14 -3.26 10.92
N HIS A 97 3.32 -1.96 10.67
CA HIS A 97 3.13 -1.37 9.34
C HIS A 97 4.10 -1.96 8.30
N LEU A 98 5.37 -2.17 8.66
CA LEU A 98 6.35 -2.77 7.76
C LEU A 98 6.03 -4.22 7.42
N VAL A 99 5.68 -5.02 8.44
CA VAL A 99 5.34 -6.45 8.26
C VAL A 99 4.08 -6.60 7.40
N LEU A 100 3.03 -5.83 7.70
CA LEU A 100 1.80 -5.87 6.91
C LEU A 100 2.04 -5.36 5.47
N GLY A 101 2.88 -4.33 5.31
CA GLY A 101 3.31 -3.83 3.99
C GLY A 101 4.01 -4.90 3.15
N MET A 102 5.00 -5.61 3.72
CA MET A 102 5.67 -6.72 3.04
C MET A 102 4.71 -7.88 2.75
N THR A 103 3.75 -8.13 3.62
CA THR A 103 2.71 -9.15 3.41
C THR A 103 1.82 -8.81 2.21
N ILE A 104 1.53 -7.53 1.98
CA ILE A 104 0.79 -7.11 0.77
C ILE A 104 1.59 -7.44 -0.50
N PHE A 105 2.91 -7.24 -0.51
CA PHE A 105 3.76 -7.64 -1.64
C PHE A 105 3.77 -9.17 -1.85
N LEU A 106 3.70 -9.96 -0.78
CA LEU A 106 3.58 -11.41 -0.87
C LEU A 106 2.22 -11.85 -1.46
N LEU A 107 1.13 -11.16 -1.10
CA LEU A 107 -0.22 -11.41 -1.62
C LEU A 107 -0.45 -10.82 -3.02
N PHE A 108 0.43 -9.91 -3.45
CA PHE A 108 0.30 -9.14 -4.68
C PHE A 108 0.03 -10.01 -5.93
N PRO A 109 0.79 -11.08 -6.24
CA PRO A 109 0.57 -11.85 -7.47
C PRO A 109 -0.69 -12.72 -7.43
N PHE A 110 -1.28 -12.95 -6.25
CA PHE A 110 -2.45 -13.81 -6.06
C PHE A 110 -3.76 -13.02 -5.92
N THR A 111 -3.70 -11.70 -6.07
CA THR A 111 -4.85 -10.82 -5.88
C THR A 111 -5.03 -9.92 -7.09
N ARG A 112 -6.15 -9.19 -7.12
CA ARG A 112 -6.44 -8.18 -8.14
C ARG A 112 -5.35 -7.11 -8.27
N LEU A 113 -4.42 -6.97 -7.32
CA LEU A 113 -3.38 -5.94 -7.31
C LEU A 113 -2.45 -5.96 -8.52
N VAL A 114 -2.39 -7.07 -9.26
CA VAL A 114 -1.66 -7.16 -10.53
C VAL A 114 -2.05 -6.07 -11.54
N HIS A 115 -3.25 -5.48 -11.43
CA HIS A 115 -3.66 -4.34 -12.27
C HIS A 115 -2.72 -3.12 -12.17
N VAL A 116 -1.97 -2.97 -11.06
CA VAL A 116 -1.00 -1.89 -10.88
C VAL A 116 0.11 -1.96 -11.93
N TRP A 117 0.49 -3.16 -12.40
CA TRP A 117 1.49 -3.31 -13.48
C TRP A 117 0.98 -2.85 -14.84
N SER A 118 -0.33 -2.89 -15.06
CA SER A 118 -0.96 -2.51 -16.33
C SER A 118 -1.35 -1.03 -16.39
N ALA A 119 -0.69 -0.18 -15.60
CA ALA A 119 -0.90 1.27 -15.63
C ALA A 119 -0.67 1.79 -17.08
N PRO A 120 -1.68 2.42 -17.72
CA PRO A 120 -1.68 2.64 -19.17
C PRO A 120 -0.87 3.88 -19.58
N PHE A 121 0.41 3.94 -19.21
CA PHE A 121 1.29 5.07 -19.56
C PHE A 121 1.49 5.22 -21.07
N GLU A 122 1.47 4.11 -21.82
CA GLU A 122 1.57 4.12 -23.29
C GLU A 122 0.41 4.89 -23.96
N TYR A 123 -0.76 4.98 -23.30
CA TYR A 123 -1.94 5.63 -23.86
C TYR A 123 -1.71 7.11 -24.22
N PHE A 124 -0.83 7.80 -23.48
CA PHE A 124 -0.51 9.21 -23.75
C PHE A 124 0.15 9.43 -25.12
N THR A 125 0.87 8.43 -25.64
CA THR A 125 1.58 8.51 -26.92
C THR A 125 0.96 7.65 -28.01
N ARG A 126 -0.05 6.83 -27.67
CA ARG A 126 -0.66 5.88 -28.59
C ARG A 126 -1.49 6.58 -29.65
N ARG A 127 -1.41 6.11 -30.90
CA ARG A 127 -2.32 6.55 -31.96
C ARG A 127 -3.76 6.11 -31.65
N TYR A 128 -4.73 6.93 -32.04
CA TYR A 128 -6.15 6.67 -31.79
C TYR A 128 -6.61 5.34 -32.41
N GLN A 129 -6.29 5.13 -33.69
CA GLN A 129 -6.64 3.91 -34.40
C GLN A 129 -5.54 2.87 -34.22
N ILE A 130 -5.91 1.70 -33.69
CA ILE A 130 -5.10 0.50 -33.74
C ILE A 130 -5.80 -0.49 -34.65
N VAL A 131 -5.12 -0.86 -35.74
CA VAL A 131 -5.53 -1.94 -36.62
C VAL A 131 -4.55 -3.08 -36.43
N ARG A 132 -5.05 -4.28 -36.13
CA ARG A 132 -4.23 -5.50 -36.07
C ARG A 132 -4.30 -6.21 -37.41
N THR A 133 -3.16 -6.71 -37.86
CA THR A 133 -3.11 -7.61 -39.02
C THR A 133 -3.66 -8.99 -38.64
N ARG A 134 -3.78 -9.94 -39.59
CA ARG A 134 -4.26 -11.30 -39.29
C ARG A 134 -3.31 -12.15 -38.40
N ARG A 135 -2.19 -11.60 -37.94
CA ARG A 135 -1.27 -12.21 -36.96
C ARG A 135 -1.47 -11.61 -35.58
#